data_AF-A0A927AWG5-F1
#
_entry.id   AF-A0A927AWG5-F1
#
_cell.length_a   1.000
_cell.length_b   1.000
_cell.length_c   1.000
_cell.angle_alpha   90.00
_cell.angle_beta   90.00
_cell.angle_gamma   90.00
#
_symmetry.space_group_name_H-M   'P 1'
#
loop_
_entity.id
_entity.type
_entity.pdbx_description
1 polymer ?
#
loop_
_entity_poly.entity_id
_entity_poly.type
_entity_poly.pdbx_seq_one_letter_code
_entity_poly.pdbx_strand_id
1 'polypeptide(L)'
;MYHINRMCVLFWFRKSLPTTSKINPKSKIQDDPEGFIQMRITYNADREELGSTHIECRKSQWDQTNQCFKGKSIWALEQNKKLSNFKQRIEKLTEELERDNDELTVFLVVA
;
A
#
# COMPACT_ATOMS: atom_id res chain seq x y z
N MET A 1 28.85 -5.23 -0.52
CA MET A 1 27.49 -5.79 -0.51
C MET A 1 26.52 -4.61 -0.49
N TYR A 2 25.67 -4.48 -1.51
CA TYR A 2 24.69 -3.39 -1.55
C TYR A 2 23.61 -3.66 -0.49
N HIS A 3 23.46 -2.74 0.46
CA HIS A 3 22.30 -2.69 1.36
C HIS A 3 21.07 -2.34 0.51
N ILE A 4 20.49 -3.34 -0.15
CA ILE A 4 19.20 -3.20 -0.80
C ILE A 4 18.17 -3.02 0.32
N ASN A 5 17.42 -1.91 0.26
CA ASN A 5 16.40 -1.50 1.22
C ASN A 5 15.69 -2.71 1.85
N ARG A 6 15.87 -2.90 3.16
CA ARG A 6 15.36 -4.07 3.91
C ARG A 6 13.85 -4.19 3.82
N MET A 7 13.13 -3.07 3.71
CA MET A 7 11.67 -3.03 3.72
C MET A 7 11.11 -2.00 2.72
N CYS A 8 10.03 -2.33 2.01
CA CYS A 8 9.34 -1.44 1.08
C CYS A 8 7.82 -1.65 1.14
N VAL A 9 7.05 -0.56 1.17
CA VAL A 9 5.58 -0.56 1.06
C VAL A 9 5.16 0.02 -0.28
N LEU A 10 4.39 -0.75 -1.05
CA LEU A 10 3.84 -0.34 -2.33
C LEU A 10 2.32 -0.31 -2.30
N PHE A 11 1.76 0.74 -2.91
CA PHE A 11 0.33 0.90 -3.13
C PHE A 11 0.00 0.89 -4.62
N TRP A 12 -1.08 0.22 -5.00
CA TRP A 12 -1.58 0.25 -6.37
C TRP A 12 -3.10 0.15 -6.43
N PHE A 13 -3.66 0.69 -7.50
CA PHE A 13 -5.07 0.56 -7.81
C PHE A 13 -5.39 -0.84 -8.34
N ARG A 14 -6.40 -1.50 -7.75
CA ARG A 14 -7.01 -2.72 -8.27
C ARG A 14 -8.46 -2.45 -8.65
N LYS A 15 -8.80 -2.73 -9.91
CA LYS A 15 -10.16 -2.66 -10.41
C LYS A 15 -11.06 -3.64 -9.63
N SER A 16 -12.24 -3.18 -9.21
CA SER A 16 -13.25 -4.05 -8.61
C SER A 16 -13.77 -5.05 -9.65
N LEU A 17 -14.02 -6.28 -9.24
CA LEU A 17 -14.73 -7.22 -10.10
C LEU A 17 -16.15 -6.68 -10.31
N PRO A 18 -16.70 -6.75 -11.54
CA PRO A 18 -18.08 -6.35 -11.76
C PRO A 18 -18.99 -7.28 -10.96
N THR A 19 -19.54 -6.79 -9.85
CA THR A 19 -20.74 -7.38 -9.25
C THR A 19 -21.81 -7.38 -10.34
N THR A 20 -22.51 -8.51 -10.52
CA THR A 20 -23.41 -8.89 -11.63
C THR A 20 -24.61 -7.96 -11.89
N SER A 21 -24.58 -6.71 -11.46
CA SER A 21 -25.68 -5.77 -11.55
C SER A 21 -25.26 -4.49 -12.28
N LYS A 22 -25.83 -4.36 -13.50
CA LYS A 22 -26.03 -3.13 -14.30
C LYS A 22 -24.91 -2.76 -15.28
N ILE A 23 -24.70 -3.61 -16.28
CA ILE A 23 -24.22 -3.15 -17.59
C ILE A 23 -25.41 -2.46 -18.28
N ASN A 24 -25.48 -1.14 -18.21
CA ASN A 24 -26.34 -0.35 -19.09
C ASN A 24 -25.62 -0.20 -20.45
N PRO A 25 -26.12 -0.79 -21.56
CA PRO A 25 -25.42 -0.82 -22.84
C PRO A 25 -25.48 0.51 -23.62
N LYS A 26 -25.56 1.67 -22.95
CA LYS A 26 -25.75 2.99 -23.58
C LYS A 26 -24.85 4.13 -23.06
N SER A 27 -23.85 3.88 -22.22
CA SER A 27 -22.85 4.91 -21.90
C SER A 27 -21.58 4.67 -22.72
N LYS A 28 -21.39 5.50 -23.74
CA LYS A 28 -20.12 5.71 -24.41
C LYS A 28 -19.01 5.84 -23.36
N ILE A 29 -17.96 5.02 -23.48
CA ILE A 29 -16.59 5.22 -22.97
C ILE A 29 -16.51 6.12 -21.73
N GLN A 30 -16.59 5.54 -20.54
CA GLN A 30 -16.03 6.18 -19.36
C GLN A 30 -14.92 5.28 -18.83
N ASP A 31 -13.71 5.56 -19.30
CA ASP A 31 -12.47 4.81 -19.06
C ASP A 31 -11.93 5.01 -17.64
N ASP A 32 -12.83 5.13 -16.67
CA ASP A 32 -12.53 5.43 -15.27
C ASP A 32 -13.19 4.43 -14.33
N PRO A 33 -12.64 3.20 -14.24
CA PRO A 33 -13.22 2.13 -13.44
C PRO A 33 -13.14 2.44 -11.94
N GLU A 34 -14.15 1.97 -11.21
CA GLU A 34 -14.14 1.92 -9.75
C GLU A 34 -13.34 0.71 -9.26
N GLY A 35 -12.64 0.90 -8.14
CA GLY A 35 -11.78 -0.11 -7.55
C GLY A 35 -11.34 0.30 -6.16
N PHE A 36 -10.25 -0.29 -5.71
CA PHE A 36 -9.70 -0.05 -4.38
C PHE A 36 -8.17 -0.04 -4.42
N ILE A 37 -7.57 0.61 -3.41
CA ILE A 37 -6.12 0.58 -3.22
C ILE A 37 -5.72 -0.69 -2.48
N GLN A 38 -4.77 -1.41 -3.07
CA GLN A 38 -4.08 -2.53 -2.43
C GLN A 38 -2.74 -2.11 -1.88
N MET A 39 -2.25 -2.91 -0.94
CA MET A 39 -0.96 -2.73 -0.29
C MET A 39 -0.13 -4.01 -0.39
N ARG A 40 1.18 -3.84 -0.57
CA ARG A 40 2.18 -4.91 -0.54
C ARG A 40 3.33 -4.46 0.31
N ILE A 41 3.81 -5.36 1.14
CA ILE A 41 5.05 -5.18 1.87
C ILE A 41 6.07 -6.11 1.22
N THR A 42 7.28 -5.60 1.03
CA THR A 42 8.44 -6.40 0.68
C THR A 42 9.45 -6.28 1.82
N TYR A 43 9.93 -7.40 2.35
CA TYR A 43 10.97 -7.45 3.39
C TYR A 43 12.04 -8.46 2.97
N ASN A 44 13.32 -8.07 2.92
CA ASN A 44 14.44 -8.94 2.54
C ASN A 44 14.21 -9.82 1.29
N ALA A 45 13.64 -9.22 0.24
CA ALA A 45 13.21 -9.87 -1.01
C ALA A 45 11.96 -10.75 -0.96
N ASP A 46 11.44 -11.07 0.23
CA ASP A 46 10.14 -11.71 0.41
C ASP A 46 9.01 -10.69 0.24
N ARG A 47 7.90 -11.13 -0.35
CA ARG A 47 6.78 -10.26 -0.72
C ARG A 47 5.49 -10.80 -0.14
N GLU A 48 4.84 -10.00 0.68
CA GLU A 48 3.52 -10.31 1.22
C GLU A 48 2.50 -9.29 0.69
N GLU A 49 1.45 -9.79 0.03
CA GLU A 49 0.33 -8.96 -0.41
C GLU A 49 -0.69 -8.83 0.72
N LEU A 50 -0.64 -7.70 1.43
CA LEU A 50 -1.62 -7.36 2.45
C LEU A 50 -2.91 -6.81 1.80
N GLY A 51 -3.65 -7.68 1.13
CA GLY A 51 -5.06 -7.50 0.78
C GLY A 51 -5.49 -6.10 0.28
N SER A 52 -6.66 -5.65 0.76
CA SER A 52 -7.26 -4.35 0.43
C SER A 52 -7.05 -3.38 1.59
N THR A 53 -6.67 -2.13 1.28
CA THR A 53 -6.68 -1.04 2.26
C THR A 53 -8.10 -0.55 2.58
N HIS A 54 -9.11 -1.12 1.91
CA HIS A 54 -10.52 -0.69 1.93
C HIS A 54 -10.74 0.77 1.49
N ILE A 55 -9.75 1.39 0.85
CA ILE A 55 -9.90 2.71 0.25
C ILE A 55 -10.44 2.52 -1.16
N GLU A 56 -11.74 2.74 -1.32
CA GLU A 56 -12.41 2.72 -2.61
C GLU A 56 -12.14 4.03 -3.37
N CYS A 57 -11.85 3.90 -4.66
CA CYS A 57 -11.59 5.06 -5.51
C CYS A 57 -11.81 4.74 -6.99
N ARG A 58 -11.78 5.79 -7.80
CA ARG A 58 -11.70 5.69 -9.26
C ARG A 58 -10.25 5.73 -9.72
N LYS A 59 -9.97 5.12 -10.88
CA LYS A 59 -8.61 5.09 -11.46
C LYS A 59 -8.06 6.50 -11.70
N SER A 60 -8.90 7.44 -12.12
CA SER A 60 -8.54 8.84 -12.39
C SER A 60 -8.01 9.57 -11.16
N GLN A 61 -8.51 9.22 -9.97
CA GLN A 61 -8.14 9.83 -8.69
C GLN A 61 -6.78 9.36 -8.18
N TRP A 62 -6.27 8.23 -8.67
CA TRP A 62 -4.99 7.66 -8.24
C TRP A 62 -3.82 8.19 -9.09
N ASP A 63 -2.75 8.61 -8.42
CA ASP A 63 -1.44 8.86 -9.00
C ASP A 63 -0.56 7.64 -8.76
N GLN A 64 -0.36 6.84 -9.81
CA GLN A 64 0.42 5.62 -9.74
C GLN A 64 1.91 5.88 -9.52
N THR A 65 2.44 6.98 -10.03
CA THR A 65 3.87 7.32 -9.92
C THR A 65 4.20 7.74 -8.50
N ASN A 66 3.37 8.62 -7.92
CA ASN A 66 3.57 9.14 -6.57
C ASN A 66 2.91 8.27 -5.48
N GLN A 67 2.16 7.25 -5.87
CA GLN A 67 1.38 6.38 -4.98
C GLN A 67 0.49 7.15 -4.00
N CYS A 68 -0.24 8.12 -4.53
CA CYS A 68 -1.11 9.00 -3.75
C CYS A 68 -2.39 9.37 -4.52
N PHE A 69 -3.37 9.92 -3.82
CA PHE A 69 -4.57 10.48 -4.42
C PHE A 69 -4.30 11.90 -4.92
N LYS A 70 -4.75 12.17 -6.16
CA LYS A 70 -4.62 13.46 -6.82
C LYS A 70 -5.58 14.49 -6.24
N GLY A 71 -5.17 15.75 -6.32
CA GLY A 71 -5.98 16.91 -5.93
C GLY A 71 -5.86 17.30 -4.46
N LYS A 72 -6.62 18.32 -4.07
CA LYS A 72 -6.60 18.93 -2.72
C LYS A 72 -7.94 18.81 -1.99
N SER A 73 -8.80 17.87 -2.41
CA SER A 73 -10.06 17.63 -1.71
C SER A 73 -9.77 17.12 -0.29
N ILE A 74 -10.64 17.47 0.67
CA ILE A 74 -10.51 17.01 2.06
C ILE A 74 -10.39 15.48 2.09
N TRP A 75 -11.22 14.79 1.32
CA TRP A 75 -11.18 13.34 1.19
C TRP A 75 -9.83 12.81 0.69
N ALA A 76 -9.24 13.40 -0.34
CA ALA A 76 -7.95 12.96 -0.88
C ALA A 76 -6.82 13.18 0.13
N LEU A 77 -6.84 14.32 0.84
CA LEU A 77 -5.88 14.61 1.91
C LEU A 77 -5.98 13.60 3.06
N GLU A 78 -7.20 13.24 3.47
CA GLU A 78 -7.45 12.23 4.49
C GLU A 78 -6.95 10.84 4.07
N GLN A 79 -7.24 10.40 2.83
CA GLN A 79 -6.77 9.10 2.37
C GLN A 79 -5.25 9.08 2.21
N ASN A 80 -4.63 10.16 1.73
CA ASN A 80 -3.17 10.28 1.66
C ASN A 80 -2.54 10.22 3.05
N LYS A 81 -3.16 10.85 4.05
CA LYS A 81 -2.72 10.74 5.45
C LYS A 81 -2.80 9.29 5.95
N LYS A 82 -3.87 8.55 5.63
CA LYS A 82 -3.98 7.12 5.98
C LYS A 82 -2.88 6.29 5.34
N LEU A 83 -2.60 6.48 4.04
CA LEU A 83 -1.52 5.79 3.34
C LEU A 83 -0.14 6.07 3.96
N SER A 84 0.10 7.33 4.34
CA SER A 84 1.31 7.73 5.06
C SER A 84 1.41 7.05 6.43
N ASN A 85 0.31 6.99 7.18
CA ASN A 85 0.27 6.33 8.48
C ASN A 85 0.55 4.82 8.36
N PHE A 86 0.06 4.15 7.32
CA PHE A 86 0.39 2.76 7.06
C PHE A 86 1.90 2.57 6.84
N LYS A 87 2.51 3.38 5.97
CA LYS A 87 3.96 3.35 5.74
C LYS A 87 4.75 3.52 7.03
N GLN A 88 4.50 4.61 7.77
CA GLN A 88 5.20 4.91 9.02
C GLN A 88 5.03 3.83 10.08
N ARG A 89 3.82 3.26 10.21
CA ARG A 89 3.56 2.20 11.19
C ARG A 89 4.36 0.94 10.86
N ILE A 90 4.41 0.54 9.60
CA ILE A 90 5.13 -0.67 9.21
C ILE A 90 6.64 -0.44 9.29
N GLU A 91 7.13 0.73 8.89
CA GLU A 91 8.55 1.13 9.06
C GLU A 91 8.95 1.05 10.54
N LYS A 92 8.16 1.68 11.43
CA LYS A 92 8.42 1.64 12.87
C LYS A 92 8.41 0.22 13.44
N LEU A 93 7.42 -0.60 13.08
CA LEU A 93 7.36 -2.00 13.54
C LEU A 93 8.56 -2.81 13.05
N THR A 94 9.03 -2.53 11.84
CA THR A 94 10.21 -3.19 11.28
C THR A 94 11.47 -2.78 12.05
N GLU A 95 11.64 -1.49 12.35
CA GLU A 95 12.75 -1.00 13.17
C GLU A 95 12.76 -1.59 14.58
N GLU A 96 11.59 -1.71 15.21
CA GLU A 96 11.43 -2.34 16.53
C GLU A 96 11.83 -3.83 16.48
N LEU A 97 11.31 -4.58 15.50
CA LEU A 97 11.65 -5.99 15.33
C LEU A 97 13.13 -6.23 14.99
N GLU A 98 13.73 -5.37 14.17
CA GLU A 98 15.16 -5.46 13.86
C GLU A 98 16.02 -5.19 15.09
N ARG A 99 15.66 -4.20 15.91
CA ARG A 99 16.35 -3.91 17.17
C ARG A 99 16.25 -5.06 18.15
N ASP A 100 15.06 -5.61 18.36
CA ASP A 100 14.84 -6.73 19.28
C ASP A 100 15.62 -7.97 18.82
N ASN A 101 15.69 -8.22 17.51
CA ASN A 101 16.45 -9.33 16.95
C ASN A 101 17.98 -9.12 17.04
N ASP A 102 18.45 -7.88 16.87
CA ASP A 102 19.85 -7.52 17.11
C ASP A 102 20.20 -7.70 18.60
N GLU A 103 19.32 -7.31 19.52
CA GLU A 103 19.49 -7.56 20.96
C GLU A 103 19.57 -9.06 21.27
N LEU A 104 18.65 -9.89 20.75
CA LEU A 104 18.69 -11.36 20.90
C LEU A 104 19.99 -11.97 20.36
N THR A 105 20.51 -11.46 19.25
CA THR A 105 21.77 -11.94 18.64
C THR A 105 22.99 -11.55 19.48
N VAL A 106 22.99 -10.36 20.10
CA VAL A 106 24.09 -9.90 20.99
C VAL A 106 24.17 -10.75 22.26
N PHE A 107 23.08 -11.38 22.72
CA PHE A 107 23.09 -12.25 23.90
C PHE A 107 23.46 -13.73 23.62
N LEU A 108 23.61 -14.15 22.36
CA LEU A 108 23.91 -15.56 22.00
C LEU A 108 25.40 -15.88 21.82
N VAL A 109 26.31 -14.94 22.12
CA VAL A 109 27.76 -15.19 22.14
C VAL A 109 28.33 -14.92 23.52
N VAL A 110 27.90 -15.68 24.53
CA VAL A 110 28.70 -15.92 25.75
C VAL A 110 28.43 -17.33 26.27
N ALA A 111 29.24 -18.30 25.82
CA ALA A 111 29.73 -19.45 26.59
C ALA A 111 30.80 -20.19 25.78
#